data_AF-U4LS39-F1
#
_entry.id   AF-U4LS39-F1
#
_cell.length_a   1.000
_cell.length_b   1.000
_cell.length_c   1.000
_cell.angle_alpha   90.00
_cell.angle_beta   90.00
_cell.angle_gamma   90.00
#
_symmetry.space_group_name_H-M   'P 1'
#
loop_
_entity.id
_entity.type
_entity.pdbx_description
1 polymer ?
#
loop_
_entity_poly.entity_id
_entity_poly.type
_entity_poly.pdbx_seq_one_letter_code
_entity_poly.pdbx_strand_id
1 'polypeptide(L)'
;MGFGRWMRRWIRCLNSWVELPIIGLTHHRFWWQLLWMCKSLLPAWAKYRYHKDVTGQELRNAVFLRQRWNEELEKRVDHWAGGKVMLWDAGQWFIDTLRSGRKGGWKDVRSACLEDGKKCEHPERYLMWDDLHLGARAHEIMAKEVIRYLM
;
A
#
# COMPACT_ATOMS: atom_id res chain seq x y z
N MET A 1 -13.28 7.34 33.98
CA MET A 1 -12.06 6.51 34.14
C MET A 1 -12.23 5.20 33.37
N GLY A 2 -11.59 5.04 32.20
CA GLY A 2 -11.85 3.88 31.32
C GLY A 2 -10.67 3.39 30.48
N PHE A 3 -9.45 3.86 30.75
CA PHE A 3 -8.25 3.57 29.97
C PHE A 3 -7.76 2.10 30.13
N GLY A 4 -8.07 1.46 31.26
CA GLY A 4 -7.54 0.13 31.62
C GLY A 4 -8.19 -1.08 30.92
N ARG A 5 -9.38 -0.95 30.31
CA ARG A 5 -10.03 -2.06 29.58
C ARG A 5 -9.60 -2.15 28.11
N TRP A 6 -9.13 -1.05 27.51
CA TRP A 6 -8.63 -1.03 26.14
C TRP A 6 -7.19 -1.59 26.04
N MET A 7 -6.32 -1.27 27.01
CA MET A 7 -4.95 -1.81 27.05
C MET A 7 -4.89 -3.33 27.23
N ARG A 8 -5.80 -3.93 28.02
CA ARG A 8 -5.83 -5.39 28.21
C ARG A 8 -6.25 -6.19 26.96
N ARG A 9 -6.85 -5.53 25.96
CA ARG A 9 -7.20 -6.13 24.67
C ARG A 9 -6.07 -5.97 23.63
N TRP A 10 -5.22 -4.94 23.80
CA TRP A 10 -3.98 -4.75 23.03
C TRP A 10 -2.89 -5.77 23.40
N ILE A 11 -2.71 -6.06 24.69
CA ILE A 11 -1.68 -7.00 25.17
C ILE A 11 -1.93 -8.45 24.71
N ARG A 12 -3.19 -8.84 24.47
CA ARG A 12 -3.52 -10.18 23.96
C ARG A 12 -3.14 -10.41 22.49
N CYS A 13 -2.88 -9.37 21.71
CA CYS A 13 -2.32 -9.50 20.35
C CYS A 13 -0.79 -9.66 20.37
N LEU A 14 -0.10 -9.13 21.37
CA LEU A 14 1.36 -9.22 21.50
C LEU A 14 1.81 -10.58 22.08
N ASN A 15 1.03 -11.17 23.00
CA ASN A 15 1.47 -12.37 23.72
C ASN A 15 1.19 -13.72 23.03
N SER A 16 0.63 -13.76 21.82
CA SER A 16 0.47 -15.01 21.06
C SER A 16 1.72 -15.38 20.23
N TRP A 17 2.83 -14.66 20.38
CA TRP A 17 4.05 -14.84 19.58
C TRP A 17 5.32 -15.09 20.42
N VAL A 18 5.18 -15.46 21.70
CA VAL A 18 6.34 -15.73 22.58
C VAL A 18 6.70 -17.22 22.69
N GLU A 19 5.94 -18.13 22.06
CA GLU A 19 6.22 -19.58 22.13
C GLU A 19 6.36 -20.25 20.76
N LEU A 20 7.29 -19.76 19.93
CA LEU A 20 7.87 -20.58 18.88
C LEU A 20 9.39 -20.57 19.03
N PRO A 21 10.05 -21.75 19.02
CA PRO A 21 11.47 -21.87 19.30
C PRO A 21 12.27 -21.17 18.19
N ILE A 22 13.22 -20.38 18.65
CA ILE A 22 14.20 -19.65 17.84
C ILE A 22 15.01 -20.67 17.03
N ILE A 23 14.71 -20.81 15.74
CA ILE A 23 15.67 -21.30 14.75
C ILE A 23 15.82 -20.17 13.73
N GLY A 24 17.04 -19.65 13.68
CA GLY A 24 17.35 -18.32 13.18
C GLY A 24 17.09 -18.11 11.70
N LEU A 25 16.44 -16.99 11.39
CA LEU A 25 16.59 -16.30 10.11
C LEU A 25 16.57 -14.80 10.37
N THR A 26 17.72 -14.18 10.13
CA THR A 26 17.97 -12.74 10.15
C THR A 26 17.15 -12.03 9.08
N HIS A 27 15.95 -11.51 9.38
CA HIS A 27 15.34 -10.47 8.53
C HIS A 27 14.30 -9.64 9.31
N HIS A 28 14.76 -8.53 9.89
CA HIS A 28 13.98 -7.53 10.63
C HIS A 28 12.92 -6.77 9.80
N ARG A 29 12.70 -7.19 8.54
CA ARG A 29 11.87 -6.52 7.52
C ARG A 29 10.43 -7.05 7.43
N PHE A 30 10.13 -8.22 8.03
CA PHE A 30 8.83 -8.88 7.88
C PHE A 30 7.75 -8.37 8.85
N TRP A 31 8.15 -7.80 10.00
CA TRP A 31 7.23 -7.50 11.10
C TRP A 31 6.46 -6.16 10.96
N TRP A 32 7.04 -5.17 10.27
CA TRP A 32 6.42 -3.85 10.15
C TRP A 32 5.36 -3.75 9.03
N GLN A 33 5.45 -4.59 8.00
CA GLN A 33 4.44 -4.64 6.93
C GLN A 33 3.13 -5.31 7.40
N LEU A 34 3.21 -6.25 8.34
CA LEU A 34 2.04 -6.88 8.94
C LEU A 34 1.26 -5.97 9.88
N LEU A 35 1.90 -5.02 10.56
CA LEU A 35 1.28 -4.16 11.58
C LEU A 35 0.26 -3.14 11.02
N TRP A 36 0.41 -2.69 9.76
CA TRP A 36 -0.56 -1.80 9.11
C TRP A 36 -1.70 -2.55 8.39
N MET A 37 -1.48 -3.83 8.05
CA MET A 37 -2.48 -4.72 7.44
C MET A 37 -3.32 -5.49 8.47
N CYS A 38 -3.10 -5.25 9.78
CA CYS A 38 -3.32 -6.24 10.83
C CYS A 38 -4.78 -6.48 11.27
N LYS A 39 -5.80 -5.86 10.67
CA LYS A 39 -7.21 -6.15 11.02
C LYS A 39 -8.16 -6.37 9.85
N SER A 40 -7.85 -5.86 8.66
CA SER A 40 -8.81 -5.80 7.57
C SER A 40 -8.55 -6.83 6.45
N LEU A 41 -7.34 -7.39 6.32
CA LEU A 41 -6.95 -8.15 5.12
C LEU A 41 -6.64 -9.64 5.34
N LEU A 42 -6.44 -10.11 6.57
CA LEU A 42 -6.12 -11.52 6.82
C LEU A 42 -7.39 -12.41 6.85
N PRO A 43 -7.43 -13.55 6.11
CA PRO A 43 -8.58 -14.47 6.10
C PRO A 43 -8.90 -15.05 7.48
N ALA A 44 -7.88 -15.38 8.28
CA ALA A 44 -8.04 -15.95 9.62
C ALA A 44 -8.83 -15.04 10.59
N TRP A 45 -8.88 -13.73 10.31
CA TRP A 45 -9.54 -12.73 11.14
C TRP A 45 -10.87 -12.25 10.56
N ALA A 46 -11.35 -12.86 9.47
CA ALA A 46 -12.62 -12.50 8.83
C ALA A 46 -13.80 -12.50 9.82
N LYS A 47 -13.87 -13.49 10.71
CA LYS A 47 -14.91 -13.60 11.75
C LYS A 47 -14.84 -12.52 12.84
N TYR A 48 -13.71 -11.85 12.98
CA TYR A 48 -13.50 -10.78 13.97
C TYR A 48 -13.62 -9.37 13.36
N ARG A 49 -13.88 -9.28 12.04
CA ARG A 49 -14.16 -7.99 11.40
C ARG A 49 -15.48 -7.45 11.92
N TYR A 50 -15.54 -6.13 12.08
CA TYR A 50 -16.79 -5.46 12.43
C TYR A 50 -17.77 -5.65 11.26
N HIS A 51 -18.96 -6.17 11.52
CA HIS A 51 -19.97 -6.45 10.47
C HIS A 51 -20.37 -5.18 9.67
N LYS A 52 -20.07 -3.98 10.18
CA LYS A 52 -20.35 -2.68 9.54
C LYS A 52 -19.10 -1.91 9.09
N ASP A 53 -18.00 -2.60 8.80
CA ASP A 53 -16.78 -1.99 8.23
C ASP A 53 -16.95 -1.76 6.71
N VAL A 54 -17.81 -0.82 6.34
CA VAL A 54 -18.12 -0.50 4.93
C VAL A 54 -16.87 0.00 4.20
N THR A 55 -16.16 0.98 4.77
CA THR A 55 -14.93 1.53 4.19
C THR A 55 -13.84 0.46 4.01
N GLY A 56 -13.63 -0.41 5.00
CA GLY A 56 -12.68 -1.50 4.85
C GLY A 56 -13.12 -2.54 3.82
N GLN A 57 -14.43 -2.74 3.62
CA GLN A 57 -14.95 -3.60 2.56
C GLN A 57 -14.75 -2.99 1.17
N GLU A 58 -14.97 -1.69 1.03
CA GLU A 58 -14.70 -0.96 -0.21
C GLU A 58 -13.22 -1.01 -0.59
N LEU A 59 -12.32 -0.80 0.37
CA LEU A 59 -10.88 -0.94 0.15
C LEU A 59 -10.48 -2.36 -0.27
N ARG A 60 -11.06 -3.39 0.37
CA ARG A 60 -10.85 -4.80 -0.03
C ARG A 60 -11.32 -5.04 -1.46
N ASN A 61 -12.50 -4.54 -1.80
CA ASN A 61 -13.06 -4.67 -3.14
C ASN A 61 -12.19 -3.93 -4.17
N ALA A 62 -11.70 -2.73 -3.86
CA ALA A 62 -10.80 -1.98 -4.74
C ALA A 62 -9.50 -2.74 -5.01
N VAL A 63 -8.86 -3.31 -3.98
CA VAL A 63 -7.66 -4.15 -4.13
C VAL A 63 -7.95 -5.38 -4.99
N PHE A 64 -9.06 -6.07 -4.72
CA PHE A 64 -9.48 -7.24 -5.49
C PHE A 64 -9.74 -6.91 -6.96
N LEU A 65 -10.49 -5.84 -7.23
CA LEU A 65 -10.82 -5.41 -8.59
C LEU A 65 -9.57 -4.99 -9.36
N ARG A 66 -8.65 -4.26 -8.73
CA ARG A 66 -7.36 -3.91 -9.33
C ARG A 66 -6.55 -5.16 -9.70
N GLN A 67 -6.44 -6.12 -8.79
CA GLN A 67 -5.70 -7.36 -9.04
C GLN A 67 -6.32 -8.13 -10.20
N ARG A 68 -7.64 -8.34 -10.18
CA ARG A 68 -8.37 -9.03 -11.25
C ARG A 68 -8.22 -8.32 -12.59
N TRP A 69 -8.29 -6.99 -12.62
CA TRP A 69 -8.08 -6.21 -13.83
C TRP A 69 -6.70 -6.44 -14.42
N ASN A 70 -5.65 -6.36 -13.61
CA ASN A 70 -4.28 -6.58 -14.06
C ASN A 70 -4.05 -8.02 -14.57
N GLU A 71 -4.53 -9.03 -13.85
CA GLU A 71 -4.44 -10.44 -14.27
C GLU A 71 -5.14 -10.70 -15.62
N GLU A 72 -6.33 -10.13 -15.82
CA GLU A 72 -7.05 -10.26 -17.09
C GLU A 72 -6.44 -9.44 -18.22
N LEU A 73 -5.81 -8.30 -17.90
CA LEU A 73 -5.07 -7.48 -18.86
C LEU A 73 -3.85 -8.22 -19.39
N GLU A 74 -3.07 -8.85 -18.51
CA GLU A 74 -1.91 -9.68 -18.89
C GLU A 74 -2.32 -10.80 -19.84
N LYS A 75 -3.35 -11.57 -19.47
CA LYS A 75 -3.88 -12.65 -20.33
C LYS A 75 -4.30 -12.15 -21.71
N ARG A 76 -4.90 -10.95 -21.79
CA ARG A 76 -5.35 -10.38 -23.07
C ARG A 76 -4.18 -9.89 -23.92
N VAL A 77 -3.15 -9.35 -23.28
CA VAL A 77 -1.92 -8.93 -23.96
C VAL A 77 -1.18 -10.13 -24.55
N ASP A 78 -1.15 -11.27 -23.87
CA ASP A 78 -0.52 -12.49 -24.41
C ASP A 78 -1.13 -12.95 -25.75
N HIS A 79 -2.42 -12.67 -25.96
CA HIS A 79 -3.16 -13.03 -27.17
C HIS A 79 -3.30 -11.85 -28.16
N TRP A 80 -2.65 -10.72 -27.88
CA TRP A 80 -2.79 -9.53 -28.70
C TRP A 80 -1.94 -9.60 -29.98
N ALA A 81 -2.62 -9.75 -31.12
CA ALA A 81 -1.98 -9.80 -32.44
C ALA A 81 -1.62 -8.41 -33.02
N GLY A 82 -2.12 -7.31 -32.43
CA GLY A 82 -2.00 -5.95 -32.98
C GLY A 82 -0.64 -5.27 -32.74
N GLY A 83 0.40 -5.99 -32.32
CA GLY A 83 1.74 -5.46 -32.09
C GLY A 83 2.29 -5.72 -30.69
N LYS A 84 3.47 -5.16 -30.38
CA LYS A 84 4.11 -5.32 -29.08
C LYS A 84 3.43 -4.42 -28.04
N VAL A 85 2.81 -5.03 -27.04
CA VAL A 85 2.29 -4.32 -25.86
C VAL A 85 3.28 -4.51 -24.72
N MET A 86 3.61 -3.43 -24.02
CA MET A 86 4.52 -3.44 -22.88
C MET A 86 3.72 -3.12 -21.62
N LEU A 87 3.70 -4.06 -20.66
CA LEU A 87 2.98 -3.93 -19.41
C LEU A 87 3.95 -3.59 -18.29
N TRP A 88 3.97 -2.31 -17.91
CA TRP A 88 4.74 -1.86 -16.76
C TRP A 88 3.88 -1.94 -15.48
N ASP A 89 4.39 -2.59 -14.44
CA ASP A 89 3.71 -2.73 -13.15
C ASP A 89 3.82 -1.43 -12.31
N ALA A 90 2.96 -0.46 -12.65
CA ALA A 90 2.82 0.77 -11.90
C ALA A 90 2.39 0.54 -10.44
N GLY A 91 1.70 -0.57 -10.16
CA GLY A 91 1.25 -0.91 -8.80
C GLY A 91 2.43 -1.25 -7.89
N GLN A 92 3.35 -2.08 -8.37
CA GLN A 92 4.56 -2.43 -7.63
C GLN A 92 5.47 -1.21 -7.44
N TRP A 93 5.65 -0.39 -8.47
CA TRP A 93 6.39 0.88 -8.36
C TRP A 93 5.81 1.80 -7.28
N PHE A 94 4.49 1.95 -7.25
CA PHE A 94 3.83 2.81 -6.26
C PHE A 94 4.05 2.28 -4.84
N ILE A 95 3.90 0.97 -4.62
CA ILE A 95 4.14 0.33 -3.32
C ILE A 95 5.59 0.51 -2.87
N ASP A 96 6.56 0.36 -3.76
CA ASP A 96 7.97 0.54 -3.42
C ASP A 96 8.31 2.00 -3.13
N THR A 97 7.67 2.93 -3.85
CA THR A 97 7.77 4.37 -3.55
C THR A 97 7.23 4.69 -2.17
N LEU A 98 6.05 4.17 -1.80
CA LEU A 98 5.48 4.30 -0.45
C LEU A 98 6.42 3.74 0.63
N ARG A 99 7.02 2.57 0.38
CA ARG A 99 7.99 1.93 1.30
C ARG A 99 9.28 2.72 1.44
N SER A 100 9.72 3.40 0.38
CA SER A 100 10.92 4.23 0.41
C SER A 100 10.73 5.47 1.29
N GLY A 101 9.52 6.05 1.29
CA GLY A 101 9.16 7.21 2.10
C GLY A 101 10.22 8.32 2.04
N ARG A 102 10.70 8.76 3.22
CA ARG A 102 11.74 9.80 3.32
C ARG A 102 13.07 9.43 2.65
N LYS A 103 13.42 8.15 2.56
CA LYS A 103 14.65 7.72 1.85
C LYS A 103 14.54 7.97 0.34
N GLY A 104 13.33 7.98 -0.21
CA GLY A 104 13.05 8.39 -1.60
C GLY A 104 13.01 9.91 -1.78
N GLY A 105 13.31 10.70 -0.75
CA GLY A 105 13.29 12.16 -0.80
C GLY A 105 11.89 12.77 -0.69
N TRP A 106 10.89 12.01 -0.22
CA TRP A 106 9.55 12.50 0.06
C TRP A 106 9.45 13.07 1.48
N LYS A 107 8.80 14.22 1.65
CA LYS A 107 8.39 14.75 2.95
C LYS A 107 7.24 13.91 3.51
N ASP A 108 6.24 13.65 2.66
CA ASP A 108 5.10 12.80 2.97
C ASP A 108 4.66 11.98 1.75
N VAL A 109 4.23 10.75 2.03
CA VAL A 109 3.72 9.79 1.05
C VAL A 109 2.31 9.29 1.38
N ARG A 110 1.77 9.69 2.53
CA ARG A 110 0.48 9.26 3.08
C ARG A 110 -0.57 10.35 3.02
N SER A 111 -0.18 11.61 3.23
CA SER A 111 -1.06 12.77 3.11
C SER A 111 -0.98 13.40 1.73
N ALA A 112 -2.07 14.06 1.35
CA ALA A 112 -2.15 14.87 0.14
C ALA A 112 -1.51 16.24 0.36
N CYS A 113 -0.99 16.85 -0.71
CA CYS A 113 -0.55 18.25 -0.65
C CYS A 113 -1.72 19.23 -0.65
N LEU A 114 -2.82 18.90 -1.33
CA LEU A 114 -4.02 19.70 -1.42
C LEU A 114 -5.08 19.11 -0.48
N GLU A 115 -5.29 19.76 0.66
CA GLU A 115 -6.32 19.40 1.64
C GLU A 115 -7.21 20.63 1.87
N ASP A 116 -8.53 20.45 1.82
CA ASP A 116 -9.53 21.52 1.99
C ASP A 116 -9.29 22.77 1.11
N GLY A 117 -8.82 22.56 -0.12
CA GLY A 117 -8.50 23.62 -1.07
C GLY A 117 -7.23 24.42 -0.72
N LYS A 118 -6.51 24.06 0.34
CA LYS A 118 -5.24 24.68 0.73
C LYS A 118 -4.08 23.82 0.24
N LYS A 119 -3.18 24.47 -0.49
CA LYS A 119 -1.96 23.84 -1.00
C LYS A 119 -0.88 23.83 0.09
N CYS A 120 -0.17 22.71 0.20
CA CYS A 120 0.98 22.55 1.08
C CYS A 120 2.20 23.39 0.64
N GLU A 121 3.12 23.61 1.58
CA GLU A 121 4.46 24.13 1.26
C GLU A 121 5.34 23.02 0.67
N HIS A 122 6.07 23.35 -0.41
CA HIS A 122 6.94 22.45 -1.14
C HIS A 122 6.20 21.23 -1.75
N PRO A 123 5.29 21.45 -2.73
CA PRO A 123 4.49 20.38 -3.35
C PRO A 123 5.34 19.28 -4.01
N GLU A 124 6.56 19.60 -4.44
CA GLU A 124 7.53 18.67 -5.01
C GLU A 124 8.03 17.63 -4.00
N ARG A 125 7.74 17.80 -2.71
CA ARG A 125 8.11 16.84 -1.66
C ARG A 125 6.96 15.92 -1.25
N TYR A 126 5.79 16.04 -1.86
CA TYR A 126 4.64 15.18 -1.58
C TYR A 126 4.43 14.20 -2.73
N LEU A 127 4.17 12.93 -2.39
CA LEU A 127 3.86 11.89 -3.39
C LEU A 127 2.49 12.13 -4.04
N MET A 128 1.51 12.51 -3.23
CA MET A 128 0.12 12.71 -3.62
C MET A 128 -0.19 14.20 -3.72
N TRP A 129 -0.86 14.60 -4.81
CA TRP A 129 -1.43 15.94 -4.94
C TRP A 129 -2.72 16.05 -4.13
N ASP A 130 -3.66 15.13 -4.35
CA ASP A 130 -4.91 14.95 -3.61
C ASP A 130 -5.12 13.46 -3.30
N ASP A 131 -6.31 13.06 -2.85
CA ASP A 131 -6.61 11.67 -2.49
C ASP A 131 -6.50 10.68 -3.66
N LEU A 132 -6.49 11.15 -4.92
CA LEU A 132 -6.55 10.31 -6.12
C LEU A 132 -5.39 10.55 -7.10
N HIS A 133 -4.78 11.73 -7.10
CA HIS A 133 -3.77 12.14 -8.08
C HIS A 133 -2.36 12.17 -7.49
N LEU A 134 -1.39 11.72 -8.27
CA LEU A 134 0.03 11.84 -7.95
C LEU A 134 0.50 13.30 -8.09
N GLY A 135 1.48 13.68 -7.27
CA GLY A 135 2.17 14.95 -7.37
C GLY A 135 3.04 15.05 -8.64
N ALA A 136 3.41 16.27 -9.02
CA ALA A 136 4.20 16.52 -10.23
C ALA A 136 5.54 15.75 -10.26
N ARG A 137 6.26 15.73 -9.13
CA ARG A 137 7.51 14.97 -9.01
C ARG A 137 7.29 13.46 -9.13
N ALA A 138 6.15 12.95 -8.65
CA ALA A 138 5.85 11.53 -8.74
C ALA A 138 5.61 11.13 -10.19
N HIS A 139 4.91 11.96 -10.97
CA HIS A 139 4.80 11.80 -12.42
C HIS A 139 6.18 11.86 -13.12
N GLU A 140 7.06 12.77 -12.73
CA GLU A 140 8.42 12.86 -13.29
C GLU A 140 9.23 11.58 -13.05
N ILE A 141 9.21 11.06 -11.81
CA ILE A 141 9.89 9.80 -11.46
C ILE A 141 9.27 8.64 -12.22
N MET A 142 7.94 8.56 -12.25
CA MET A 142 7.21 7.54 -12.99
C MET A 142 7.61 7.51 -14.47
N ALA A 143 7.68 8.68 -15.13
CA ALA A 143 8.10 8.78 -16.52
C ALA A 143 9.54 8.25 -16.72
N LYS A 144 10.46 8.57 -15.80
CA LYS A 144 11.84 8.06 -15.83
C LYS A 144 11.91 6.55 -15.65
N GLU A 145 11.09 5.98 -14.77
CA GLU A 145 11.01 4.53 -14.56
C GLU A 145 10.43 3.81 -15.78
N VAL A 146 9.40 4.38 -16.42
CA VAL A 146 8.84 3.84 -17.67
C VAL A 146 9.89 3.86 -18.78
N ILE A 147 10.61 4.98 -18.96
CA ILE A 147 11.68 5.04 -19.97
C ILE A 147 12.75 3.98 -19.71
N ARG A 148 13.16 3.78 -18.46
CA ARG A 148 14.11 2.73 -18.08
C ARG A 148 13.58 1.32 -18.35
N TYR A 149 12.28 1.11 -18.20
CA TYR A 149 11.64 -0.17 -18.51
C TYR A 149 11.58 -0.44 -20.03
N LEU A 150 11.54 0.61 -20.85
CA LEU A 150 11.43 0.52 -22.31
C LEU A 150 12.78 0.37 -23.04
N MET A 151 13.88 0.84 -22.43
CA MET A 151 15.25 0.81 -22.98
C MET A 151 16.04 -0.39 -22.50
#